data_AF-A0A060DLU7-F1
#
_entry.id   AF-A0A060DLU7-F1
#
_cell.length_a   1.000
_cell.length_b   1.000
_cell.length_c   1.000
_cell.angle_alpha   90.00
_cell.angle_beta   90.00
_cell.angle_gamma   90.00
#
_symmetry.space_group_name_H-M   'P 1'
#
loop_
_entity.id
_entity.type
_entity.pdbx_description
1 polymer ?
#
loop_
_entity_poly.entity_id
_entity_poly.type
_entity_poly.pdbx_seq_one_letter_code
_entity_poly.pdbx_strand_id
1 'polypeptide(L)'
;MTIETTRRAPLMGGVAFLASSFGGHRIRFAPDMEGGGAPDAGGGAEPLSLGDYLRGQSARTDETTGQEAATGAAHEQIPAGDAGDAPEGAESGQHEADQHEPGAEEPPAIEPPPTLDAKLRAKWPSFDRDTQQDFAQWEAARQEGVQAKLREAADTRKAGEAERKAAEQERQQAAQFRQVLDMAVAELGSQLQQEPDWTKLAADDPLGYIQQRATWDAKVQKFQQLHAEQQRQTAQQQAEQTEQVKAYVADQSQKLLDAIPEWKADPTKAKAEQAEIRSFLEKSGFSKEEIGKLYDHRIGVMARKAALYDKAQAGLKAKPAAAPAKPVTPGAAPTKGEAKAGEIQQISARLSKTGTIGDYLALQRAKRA
;
A
#
# COMPACT_ATOMS: atom_id res chain seq x y z
N MET A 1 -52.71 -38.52 18.50
CA MET A 1 -51.47 -39.28 18.73
C MET A 1 -50.30 -38.32 18.58
N THR A 2 -49.40 -38.33 19.55
CA THR A 2 -48.35 -37.32 19.73
C THR A 2 -47.02 -37.87 19.22
N ILE A 3 -46.27 -37.09 18.44
CA ILE A 3 -44.82 -37.29 18.25
C ILE A 3 -44.18 -35.90 18.33
N GLU A 4 -43.29 -35.72 19.31
CA GLU A 4 -42.56 -34.48 19.55
C GLU A 4 -41.38 -34.36 18.57
N THR A 5 -41.12 -33.14 18.09
CA THR A 5 -39.88 -32.81 17.37
C THR A 5 -39.18 -31.67 18.08
N THR A 6 -38.08 -32.00 18.77
CA THR A 6 -37.32 -31.09 19.62
C THR A 6 -36.64 -29.97 18.83
N ARG A 7 -36.85 -28.72 19.26
CA ARG A 7 -36.16 -27.52 18.74
C ARG A 7 -34.65 -27.61 18.97
N ARG A 8 -33.85 -27.20 17.98
CA ARG A 8 -32.42 -26.89 18.16
C ARG A 8 -32.15 -25.49 17.59
N ALA A 9 -31.62 -24.60 18.41
CA ALA A 9 -31.41 -23.19 18.07
C ALA A 9 -30.08 -22.96 17.30
N PRO A 10 -30.01 -21.94 16.42
CA PRO A 10 -28.75 -21.48 15.85
C PRO A 10 -28.06 -20.48 16.80
N LEU A 11 -26.84 -20.80 17.24
CA LEU A 11 -26.00 -19.86 17.98
C LEU A 11 -25.10 -19.09 17.00
N MET A 12 -25.43 -17.81 16.79
CA MET A 12 -24.45 -16.79 16.40
C MET A 12 -23.45 -16.63 17.55
N GLY A 13 -22.15 -16.55 17.23
CA GLY A 13 -21.09 -16.36 18.22
C GLY A 13 -19.82 -15.84 17.55
N GLY A 14 -19.65 -14.52 17.54
CA GLY A 14 -18.41 -13.89 17.08
C GLY A 14 -17.26 -14.14 18.06
N VAL A 15 -16.02 -14.16 17.55
CA VAL A 15 -14.82 -14.31 18.38
C VAL A 15 -14.01 -13.03 18.33
N ALA A 16 -14.04 -12.27 19.43
CA ALA A 16 -13.15 -11.14 19.66
C ALA A 16 -12.03 -11.56 20.62
N PHE A 17 -10.81 -11.11 20.30
CA PHE A 17 -9.67 -10.81 21.18
C PHE A 17 -9.30 -11.73 22.37
N LEU A 18 -8.02 -12.10 22.41
CA LEU A 18 -7.33 -12.44 23.66
C LEU A 18 -5.94 -11.78 23.69
N ALA A 19 -5.92 -10.54 24.19
CA ALA A 19 -4.72 -9.84 24.64
C ALA A 19 -4.70 -9.85 26.18
N SER A 20 -3.60 -10.30 26.77
CA SER A 20 -3.37 -10.38 28.22
C SER A 20 -1.90 -10.74 28.46
N SER A 21 -1.15 -10.24 29.44
CA SER A 21 -1.33 -9.09 30.35
C SER A 21 0.01 -8.88 31.09
N PHE A 22 0.44 -7.63 31.30
CA PHE A 22 1.40 -7.16 32.33
C PHE A 22 1.50 -5.63 32.19
N GLY A 23 1.51 -4.79 33.23
CA GLY A 23 1.22 -4.98 34.65
C GLY A 23 0.66 -3.65 35.21
N GLY A 24 -0.10 -3.68 36.30
CA GLY A 24 -0.98 -2.56 36.66
C GLY A 24 -0.39 -1.48 37.58
N HIS A 25 -1.13 -0.37 37.67
CA HIS A 25 -1.33 0.41 38.90
C HIS A 25 -2.82 0.76 39.03
N ARG A 26 -3.35 0.70 40.26
CA ARG A 26 -4.78 0.93 40.55
C ARG A 26 -5.00 2.36 41.02
N ILE A 27 -6.00 3.05 40.48
CA ILE A 27 -6.84 3.98 41.26
C ILE A 27 -8.31 3.63 40.96
N ARG A 28 -9.13 3.55 42.00
CA ARG A 28 -10.59 3.34 41.92
C ARG A 28 -11.29 4.70 41.93
N PHE A 29 -12.40 4.85 41.23
CA PHE A 29 -13.69 5.29 41.82
C PHE A 29 -14.83 5.08 40.80
N ALA A 30 -16.01 4.75 41.29
CA ALA A 30 -17.32 4.71 40.63
C ALA A 30 -18.26 5.61 41.48
N PRO A 31 -19.55 5.87 41.16
CA PRO A 31 -20.38 5.32 40.07
C PRO A 31 -21.19 6.41 39.32
N ASP A 32 -22.24 5.96 38.62
CA ASP A 32 -23.21 6.71 37.81
C ASP A 32 -23.84 7.98 38.42
N MET A 33 -24.25 8.88 37.52
CA MET A 33 -25.36 9.83 37.70
C MET A 33 -26.07 10.02 36.35
N GLU A 34 -27.40 10.04 36.37
CA GLU A 34 -28.26 10.26 35.20
C GLU A 34 -28.34 11.74 34.78
N GLY A 35 -28.73 11.98 33.52
CA GLY A 35 -29.65 13.07 33.21
C GLY A 35 -29.12 14.30 32.46
N GLY A 36 -29.89 14.73 31.46
CA GLY A 36 -29.66 15.94 30.65
C GLY A 36 -28.71 15.72 29.48
N GLY A 37 -29.03 16.08 28.23
CA GLY A 37 -30.07 16.98 27.75
C GLY A 37 -29.42 17.90 26.72
N ALA A 38 -29.78 17.76 25.45
CA ALA A 38 -29.17 18.54 24.38
C ALA A 38 -29.54 20.04 24.50
N PRO A 39 -28.62 20.92 24.11
CA PRO A 39 -29.00 22.08 23.32
C PRO A 39 -28.49 21.93 21.88
N ASP A 40 -29.43 22.02 20.95
CA ASP A 40 -29.17 22.47 19.59
C ASP A 40 -28.55 23.88 19.63
N ALA A 41 -27.50 24.09 18.84
CA ALA A 41 -26.87 25.38 18.62
C ALA A 41 -26.25 25.42 17.22
N GLY A 42 -27.10 25.56 16.20
CA GLY A 42 -26.66 25.87 14.85
C GLY A 42 -25.77 27.11 14.81
N GLY A 43 -24.62 26.99 14.15
CA GLY A 43 -23.61 28.05 14.05
C GLY A 43 -22.56 27.67 13.02
N GLY A 44 -22.93 27.76 11.74
CA GLY A 44 -22.02 27.48 10.62
C GLY A 44 -20.91 28.52 10.54
N ALA A 45 -19.78 28.27 11.18
CA ALA A 45 -18.54 28.98 10.93
C ALA A 45 -17.86 28.34 9.72
N GLU A 46 -17.92 29.00 8.56
CA GLU A 46 -17.21 28.56 7.36
C GLU A 46 -15.69 28.57 7.60
N PRO A 47 -14.93 27.62 7.03
CA PRO A 47 -13.48 27.63 7.12
C PRO A 47 -12.93 28.88 6.42
N LEU A 48 -12.26 29.76 7.17
CA LEU A 48 -11.69 31.01 6.66
C LEU A 48 -10.79 30.73 5.45
N SER A 49 -11.19 31.23 4.28
CA SER A 49 -10.47 30.99 3.04
C SER A 49 -9.18 31.81 3.00
N LEU A 50 -8.19 31.33 2.23
CA LEU A 50 -6.94 32.05 1.95
C LEU A 50 -7.21 33.48 1.41
N GLY A 51 -8.33 33.67 0.71
CA GLY A 51 -8.75 34.97 0.18
C GLY A 51 -9.02 36.03 1.25
N ASP A 52 -9.49 35.65 2.44
CA ASP A 52 -9.85 36.60 3.50
C ASP A 52 -8.62 37.08 4.28
N TYR A 53 -7.65 36.19 4.48
CA TYR A 53 -6.36 36.55 5.08
C TYR A 53 -5.55 37.51 4.19
N LEU A 54 -5.54 37.27 2.86
CA LEU A 54 -4.84 38.13 1.91
C LEU A 54 -5.57 39.47 1.68
N ARG A 55 -6.91 39.45 1.57
CA ARG A 55 -7.73 40.68 1.44
C ARG A 55 -7.55 41.63 2.64
N GLY A 56 -7.36 41.07 3.84
CA GLY A 56 -7.06 41.83 5.06
C GLY A 56 -5.72 42.58 5.05
N GLN A 57 -4.80 42.26 4.13
CA GLN A 57 -3.55 43.01 3.96
C GLN A 57 -3.67 44.13 2.91
N SER A 58 -4.40 43.90 1.81
CA SER A 58 -4.59 44.91 0.75
C SER A 58 -5.45 46.11 1.19
N ALA A 59 -6.37 45.92 2.14
CA ALA A 59 -7.26 46.99 2.63
C ALA A 59 -6.58 48.01 3.59
N ARG A 60 -5.24 48.02 3.71
CA ARG A 60 -4.49 48.92 4.61
C ARG A 60 -3.50 49.86 3.91
N THR A 61 -3.48 49.90 2.58
CA THR A 61 -2.47 50.65 1.82
C THR A 61 -2.99 51.81 0.97
N ASP A 62 -4.30 52.09 0.96
CA ASP A 62 -4.90 53.18 0.18
C ASP A 62 -5.64 54.22 1.05
N GLU A 63 -4.89 54.93 1.89
CA GLU A 63 -5.21 56.30 2.29
C GLU A 63 -3.94 57.15 2.27
N THR A 64 -3.71 57.91 1.19
CA THR A 64 -3.21 59.32 1.14
C THR A 64 -2.57 59.63 -0.22
N THR A 65 -2.91 60.82 -0.77
CA THR A 65 -2.34 61.51 -1.97
C THR A 65 -3.13 61.31 -3.26
N GLY A 66 -3.62 62.42 -3.84
CA GLY A 66 -4.25 62.47 -5.15
C GLY A 66 -3.77 63.66 -5.99
N GLN A 67 -3.88 63.50 -7.33
CA GLN A 67 -3.69 64.49 -8.42
C GLN A 67 -2.27 65.12 -8.52
N GLU A 68 -1.66 65.40 -9.69
CA GLU A 68 -2.04 65.30 -11.12
C GLU A 68 -0.73 65.30 -11.99
N ALA A 69 -0.63 65.10 -13.31
CA ALA A 69 -1.57 64.97 -14.44
C ALA A 69 -0.92 64.27 -15.67
N ALA A 70 -1.58 64.37 -16.84
CA ALA A 70 -1.01 64.45 -18.21
C ALA A 70 -0.65 63.17 -19.03
N THR A 71 -1.57 62.86 -19.96
CA THR A 71 -1.35 62.57 -21.40
C THR A 71 -0.38 61.47 -21.87
N GLY A 72 -0.90 60.49 -22.62
CA GLY A 72 -0.14 59.62 -23.53
C GLY A 72 -1.06 58.72 -24.34
N ALA A 73 -0.92 58.68 -25.67
CA ALA A 73 -1.75 57.87 -26.56
C ALA A 73 -1.09 56.53 -26.90
N ALA A 74 -1.90 55.51 -27.26
CA ALA A 74 -1.73 54.66 -28.45
C ALA A 74 -2.64 53.41 -28.40
N HIS A 75 -3.06 52.96 -29.58
CA HIS A 75 -3.90 51.77 -29.79
C HIS A 75 -3.20 50.88 -30.83
N GLU A 76 -2.71 49.72 -30.42
CA GLU A 76 -2.13 48.68 -31.30
C GLU A 76 -2.21 47.35 -30.52
N GLN A 77 -3.22 46.49 -30.74
CA GLN A 77 -3.47 45.65 -31.91
C GLN A 77 -2.26 44.79 -32.32
N ILE A 78 -2.36 43.51 -31.98
CA ILE A 78 -1.43 42.45 -32.36
C ILE A 78 -1.61 42.16 -33.86
N PRO A 79 -0.55 42.13 -34.69
CA PRO A 79 -0.68 41.88 -36.10
C PRO A 79 -0.95 40.40 -36.39
N ALA A 80 -1.92 40.16 -37.29
CA ALA A 80 -2.05 38.91 -38.03
C ALA A 80 -1.54 39.12 -39.47
N GLY A 81 -0.92 38.09 -40.03
CA GLY A 81 -0.51 37.99 -41.43
C GLY A 81 0.02 36.58 -41.68
N ASP A 82 -0.14 35.97 -42.85
CA ASP A 82 -0.76 36.45 -44.10
C ASP A 82 -1.26 35.25 -44.95
N ALA A 83 -2.10 35.53 -45.96
CA ALA A 83 -2.55 34.78 -47.15
C ALA A 83 -2.25 33.26 -47.31
N GLY A 84 -3.09 32.46 -47.97
CA GLY A 84 -4.31 32.67 -48.77
C GLY A 84 -4.79 31.27 -49.20
N ASP A 85 -5.67 31.04 -50.18
CA ASP A 85 -6.56 31.86 -51.03
C ASP A 85 -7.77 30.96 -51.36
N ALA A 86 -8.89 31.52 -51.81
CA ALA A 86 -10.07 30.75 -52.21
C ALA A 86 -9.88 30.13 -53.62
N PRO A 87 -10.80 29.26 -54.10
CA PRO A 87 -12.05 29.80 -54.63
C PRO A 87 -13.31 29.01 -54.27
N GLU A 88 -14.45 29.68 -54.45
CA GLU A 88 -15.79 29.10 -54.45
C GLU A 88 -16.04 28.22 -55.69
N GLY A 89 -17.09 27.40 -55.61
CA GLY A 89 -18.12 27.46 -56.65
C GLY A 89 -18.45 26.16 -57.39
N ALA A 90 -19.76 26.01 -57.62
CA ALA A 90 -20.41 25.09 -58.55
C ALA A 90 -20.28 23.58 -58.27
N GLU A 91 -21.20 22.72 -58.74
CA GLU A 91 -22.65 22.85 -59.01
C GLU A 91 -23.13 21.40 -59.22
N SER A 92 -24.36 21.04 -58.83
CA SER A 92 -24.86 19.68 -59.01
C SER A 92 -25.19 19.40 -60.48
N GLY A 93 -24.15 19.10 -61.27
CA GLY A 93 -24.27 18.63 -62.65
C GLY A 93 -24.93 17.25 -62.71
N GLN A 94 -26.17 17.21 -63.16
CA GLN A 94 -26.82 15.97 -63.62
C GLN A 94 -26.11 15.50 -64.88
N HIS A 95 -25.64 14.25 -64.90
CA HIS A 95 -25.28 13.57 -66.13
C HIS A 95 -25.96 12.21 -66.24
N GLU A 96 -26.28 11.87 -67.48
CA GLU A 96 -27.23 10.84 -67.87
C GLU A 96 -26.69 9.43 -67.67
N ALA A 97 -27.62 8.47 -67.65
CA ALA A 97 -27.28 7.06 -67.67
C ALA A 97 -26.69 6.67 -69.03
N ASP A 98 -25.37 6.50 -69.11
CA ASP A 98 -24.75 5.76 -70.20
C ASP A 98 -24.86 4.25 -69.91
N GLN A 99 -25.51 3.53 -70.83
CA GLN A 99 -25.70 2.08 -70.74
C GLN A 99 -24.53 1.40 -71.43
N HIS A 100 -23.46 1.15 -70.67
CA HIS A 100 -22.45 0.17 -71.09
C HIS A 100 -22.86 -1.24 -70.63
N GLU A 101 -23.01 -2.14 -71.60
CA GLU A 101 -23.13 -3.58 -71.36
C GLU A 101 -21.89 -4.13 -70.62
N PRO A 102 -22.01 -5.28 -69.94
CA PRO A 102 -20.97 -5.79 -69.05
C PRO A 102 -19.75 -6.30 -69.83
N GLY A 103 -18.86 -5.38 -70.18
CA GLY A 103 -17.45 -5.72 -70.28
C GLY A 103 -17.02 -6.35 -68.96
N ALA A 104 -16.47 -7.55 -69.01
CA ALA A 104 -15.90 -8.20 -67.85
C ALA A 104 -14.62 -7.44 -67.45
N GLU A 105 -14.77 -6.33 -66.72
CA GLU A 105 -13.68 -5.76 -65.95
C GLU A 105 -13.18 -6.87 -65.01
N GLU A 106 -11.97 -7.36 -65.27
CA GLU A 106 -11.22 -8.10 -64.27
C GLU A 106 -11.20 -7.21 -63.01
N PRO A 107 -11.77 -7.68 -61.90
CA PRO A 107 -11.91 -6.83 -60.73
C PRO A 107 -10.52 -6.36 -60.29
N PRO A 108 -10.38 -5.12 -59.79
CA PRO A 108 -9.07 -4.54 -59.49
C PRO A 108 -8.27 -5.47 -58.59
N ALA A 109 -7.05 -5.79 -59.04
CA ALA A 109 -6.15 -6.68 -58.33
C ALA A 109 -5.84 -6.11 -56.95
N ILE A 110 -6.05 -6.91 -55.91
CA ILE A 110 -5.84 -6.49 -54.52
C ILE A 110 -4.34 -6.55 -54.26
N GLU A 111 -3.72 -5.40 -53.98
CA GLU A 111 -2.28 -5.38 -53.71
C GLU A 111 -1.94 -6.08 -52.38
N PRO A 112 -0.81 -6.82 -52.31
CA PRO A 112 -0.41 -7.52 -51.08
C PRO A 112 -0.08 -6.53 -49.95
N PRO A 113 -0.76 -6.59 -48.79
CA PRO A 113 -0.51 -5.64 -47.70
C PRO A 113 0.98 -5.59 -47.30
N PRO A 114 1.53 -4.41 -46.96
CA PRO A 114 2.97 -4.20 -46.76
C PRO A 114 3.56 -5.00 -45.58
N THR A 115 2.73 -5.46 -44.66
CA THR A 115 3.11 -6.26 -43.49
C THR A 115 3.24 -7.76 -43.74
N LEU A 116 2.91 -8.28 -44.95
CA LEU A 116 3.18 -9.68 -45.31
C LEU A 116 4.69 -10.00 -45.27
N ASP A 117 5.01 -11.21 -44.81
CA ASP A 117 6.34 -11.80 -45.00
C ASP A 117 6.65 -11.97 -46.50
N ALA A 118 7.92 -11.83 -46.89
CA ALA A 118 8.35 -11.92 -48.28
C ALA A 118 7.97 -13.26 -48.96
N LYS A 119 7.99 -14.38 -48.22
CA LYS A 119 7.60 -15.70 -48.74
C LYS A 119 6.10 -15.83 -48.95
N LEU A 120 5.30 -15.12 -48.15
CA LEU A 120 3.84 -15.09 -48.29
C LEU A 120 3.42 -14.12 -49.39
N ARG A 121 4.09 -12.97 -49.50
CA ARG A 121 3.88 -11.98 -50.58
C ARG A 121 4.20 -12.57 -51.96
N ALA A 122 5.26 -13.38 -52.09
CA ALA A 122 5.57 -14.09 -53.32
C ALA A 122 4.50 -15.13 -53.73
N LYS A 123 3.65 -15.57 -52.80
CA LYS A 123 2.50 -16.45 -53.05
C LYS A 123 1.18 -15.69 -53.19
N TRP A 124 1.18 -14.37 -53.03
CA TRP A 124 -0.05 -13.57 -53.06
C TRP A 124 -0.90 -13.77 -54.32
N PRO A 125 -0.34 -13.77 -55.54
CA PRO A 125 -1.12 -14.01 -56.77
C PRO A 125 -1.65 -15.44 -56.91
N SER A 126 -1.27 -16.36 -56.03
CA SER A 126 -1.75 -17.77 -56.02
C SER A 126 -2.87 -18.04 -55.03
N PHE A 127 -3.26 -17.06 -54.21
CA PHE A 127 -4.47 -17.14 -53.39
C PHE A 127 -5.69 -16.70 -54.19
N ASP A 128 -6.84 -17.32 -53.90
CA ASP A 128 -8.14 -16.88 -54.37
C ASP A 128 -8.49 -15.45 -53.89
N ARG A 129 -9.37 -14.79 -54.64
CA ARG A 129 -9.69 -13.38 -54.40
C ARG A 129 -10.36 -13.13 -53.06
N ASP A 130 -11.19 -14.06 -52.60
CA ASP A 130 -11.90 -13.94 -51.31
C ASP A 130 -10.89 -13.99 -50.16
N THR A 131 -9.92 -14.92 -50.18
CA THR A 131 -8.80 -14.96 -49.23
C THR A 131 -7.94 -13.68 -49.26
N GLN A 132 -7.74 -13.07 -50.43
CA GLN A 132 -7.04 -11.77 -50.53
C GLN A 132 -7.83 -10.64 -49.87
N GLN A 133 -9.17 -10.60 -50.04
CA GLN A 133 -10.05 -9.62 -49.40
C GLN A 133 -10.12 -9.80 -47.88
N ASP A 134 -10.28 -11.04 -47.41
CA ASP A 134 -10.33 -11.36 -45.99
C ASP A 134 -9.03 -10.96 -45.28
N PHE A 135 -7.87 -11.23 -45.91
CA PHE A 135 -6.58 -10.82 -45.34
C PHE A 135 -6.43 -9.30 -45.32
N ALA A 136 -6.83 -8.59 -46.39
CA ALA A 136 -6.77 -7.13 -46.44
C ALA A 136 -7.67 -6.48 -45.37
N GLN A 137 -8.89 -6.99 -45.18
CA GLN A 137 -9.81 -6.53 -44.13
C GLN A 137 -9.28 -6.85 -42.73
N TRP A 138 -8.74 -8.06 -42.51
CA TRP A 138 -8.12 -8.44 -41.25
C TRP A 138 -6.94 -7.54 -40.87
N GLU A 139 -6.08 -7.22 -41.85
CA GLU A 139 -4.92 -6.37 -41.63
C GLU A 139 -5.33 -4.90 -41.39
N ALA A 140 -6.36 -4.40 -42.09
CA ALA A 140 -6.93 -3.07 -41.82
C ALA A 140 -7.54 -2.98 -40.41
N ALA A 141 -8.38 -3.94 -40.01
CA ALA A 141 -8.97 -4.00 -38.67
C ALA A 141 -7.89 -4.17 -37.58
N ARG A 142 -6.82 -4.91 -37.86
CA ARG A 142 -5.65 -5.04 -36.98
C ARG A 142 -4.92 -3.70 -36.81
N GLN A 143 -4.67 -2.98 -37.90
CA GLN A 143 -4.02 -1.68 -37.85
C GLN A 143 -4.87 -0.66 -37.11
N GLU A 144 -6.18 -0.60 -37.38
CA GLU A 144 -7.12 0.24 -36.62
C GLU A 144 -7.10 -0.11 -35.12
N GLY A 145 -7.19 -1.39 -34.76
CA GLY A 145 -7.12 -1.84 -33.37
C GLY A 145 -5.80 -1.53 -32.66
N VAL A 146 -4.68 -1.54 -33.38
CA VAL A 146 -3.37 -1.09 -32.85
C VAL A 146 -3.35 0.43 -32.66
N GLN A 147 -3.87 1.20 -33.62
CA GLN A 147 -3.93 2.67 -33.52
C GLN A 147 -4.89 3.12 -32.41
N ALA A 148 -6.03 2.44 -32.24
CA ALA A 148 -6.97 2.67 -31.14
C ALA A 148 -6.29 2.46 -29.78
N LYS A 149 -5.60 1.32 -29.59
CA LYS A 149 -4.82 1.04 -28.37
C LYS A 149 -3.67 2.00 -28.15
N LEU A 150 -3.02 2.49 -29.22
CA LEU A 150 -1.96 3.50 -29.10
C LEU A 150 -2.51 4.86 -28.64
N ARG A 151 -3.69 5.26 -29.13
CA ARG A 151 -4.41 6.46 -28.64
C ARG A 151 -4.83 6.27 -27.18
N GLU A 152 -5.50 5.17 -26.84
CA GLU A 152 -5.90 4.84 -25.47
C GLU A 152 -4.70 4.85 -24.49
N ALA A 153 -3.54 4.30 -24.90
CA ALA A 153 -2.33 4.32 -24.09
C ALA A 153 -1.70 5.73 -23.98
N ALA A 154 -1.82 6.57 -25.01
CA ALA A 154 -1.38 7.96 -24.98
C ALA A 154 -2.30 8.82 -24.08
N ASP A 155 -3.61 8.64 -24.19
CA ASP A 155 -4.62 9.34 -23.38
C ASP A 155 -4.53 8.92 -21.91
N THR A 156 -4.37 7.62 -21.63
CA THR A 156 -4.14 7.09 -20.28
C THR A 156 -2.84 7.65 -19.67
N ARG A 157 -1.77 7.75 -20.46
CA ARG A 157 -0.51 8.39 -20.01
C ARG A 157 -0.74 9.86 -19.70
N LYS A 158 -1.41 10.60 -20.59
CA LYS A 158 -1.69 12.03 -20.45
C LYS A 158 -2.59 12.32 -19.23
N ALA A 159 -3.60 11.49 -19.01
CA ALA A 159 -4.46 11.55 -17.82
C ALA A 159 -3.67 11.30 -16.54
N GLY A 160 -2.91 10.19 -16.47
CA GLY A 160 -2.07 9.88 -15.31
C GLY A 160 -0.96 10.91 -15.04
N GLU A 161 -0.41 11.56 -16.06
CA GLU A 161 0.51 12.70 -15.90
C GLU A 161 -0.20 13.95 -15.39
N ALA A 162 -1.42 14.23 -15.84
CA ALA A 162 -2.23 15.35 -15.36
C ALA A 162 -2.64 15.15 -13.89
N GLU A 163 -3.12 13.97 -13.52
CA GLU A 163 -3.44 13.60 -12.13
C GLU A 163 -2.22 13.72 -11.21
N ARG A 164 -1.04 13.23 -11.65
CA ARG A 164 0.20 13.36 -10.88
C ARG A 164 0.58 14.81 -10.66
N LYS A 165 0.48 15.66 -11.69
CA LYS A 165 0.76 17.10 -11.60
C LYS A 165 -0.24 17.81 -10.68
N ALA A 166 -1.53 17.50 -10.78
CA ALA A 166 -2.56 18.05 -9.90
C ALA A 166 -2.31 17.67 -8.42
N ALA A 167 -2.07 16.39 -8.14
CA ALA A 167 -1.76 15.90 -6.79
C ALA A 167 -0.42 16.45 -6.25
N GLU A 168 0.55 16.75 -7.11
CA GLU A 168 1.79 17.43 -6.71
C GLU A 168 1.56 18.91 -6.39
N GLN A 169 0.78 19.63 -7.21
CA GLN A 169 0.38 21.01 -6.96
C GLN A 169 -0.42 21.14 -5.66
N GLU A 170 -1.37 20.24 -5.41
CA GLU A 170 -2.14 20.20 -4.16
C GLU A 170 -1.23 19.99 -2.94
N ARG A 171 -0.30 19.02 -3.00
CA ARG A 171 0.70 18.81 -1.93
C ARG A 171 1.59 20.03 -1.72
N GLN A 172 2.01 20.72 -2.78
CA GLN A 172 2.81 21.94 -2.69
C GLN A 172 2.01 23.09 -2.06
N GLN A 173 0.75 23.29 -2.45
CA GLN A 173 -0.14 24.29 -1.86
C GLN A 173 -0.42 24.01 -0.37
N ALA A 174 -0.71 22.76 -0.01
CA ALA A 174 -0.90 22.35 1.39
C ALA A 174 0.37 22.56 2.24
N ALA A 175 1.55 22.25 1.70
CA ALA A 175 2.83 22.50 2.36
C ALA A 175 3.11 24.00 2.55
N GLN A 176 2.85 24.83 1.54
CA GLN A 176 2.96 26.29 1.61
C GLN A 176 1.98 26.87 2.65
N PHE A 177 0.73 26.43 2.65
CA PHE A 177 -0.27 26.85 3.64
C PHE A 177 0.19 26.53 5.07
N ARG A 178 0.67 25.30 5.31
CA ARG A 178 1.20 24.91 6.63
C ARG A 178 2.39 25.76 7.04
N GLN A 179 3.33 26.03 6.14
CA GLN A 179 4.47 26.91 6.42
C GLN A 179 4.04 28.35 6.76
N VAL A 180 3.04 28.89 6.07
CA VAL A 180 2.47 30.22 6.38
C VAL A 180 1.76 30.22 7.73
N LEU A 181 1.00 29.17 8.05
CA LEU A 181 0.35 29.00 9.35
C LEU A 181 1.38 28.92 10.50
N ASP A 182 2.40 28.07 10.35
CA ASP A 182 3.48 27.91 11.33
C ASP A 182 4.22 29.25 11.57
N MET A 183 4.52 29.97 10.50
CA MET A 183 5.14 31.30 10.57
C MET A 183 4.24 32.34 11.25
N ALA A 184 2.93 32.34 10.95
CA ALA A 184 1.97 33.25 11.57
C ALA A 184 1.79 32.97 13.08
N VAL A 185 1.75 31.69 13.48
CA VAL A 185 1.71 31.29 14.89
C VAL A 185 3.00 31.72 15.61
N ALA A 186 4.17 31.51 15.01
CA ALA A 186 5.45 31.92 15.59
C ALA A 186 5.57 33.45 15.73
N GLU A 187 5.17 34.21 14.71
CA GLU A 187 5.20 35.68 14.72
C GLU A 187 4.26 36.26 15.78
N LEU A 188 2.99 35.84 15.82
CA LEU A 188 2.08 36.28 16.88
C LEU A 188 2.57 35.83 18.27
N GLY A 189 3.10 34.62 18.40
CA GLY A 189 3.67 34.10 19.65
C GLY A 189 4.88 34.91 20.14
N SER A 190 5.68 35.47 19.24
CA SER A 190 6.78 36.39 19.57
C SER A 190 6.25 37.75 20.01
N GLN A 191 5.28 38.32 19.29
CA GLN A 191 4.63 39.58 19.69
C GLN A 191 3.93 39.48 21.06
N LEU A 192 3.35 38.33 21.38
CA LEU A 192 2.72 38.06 22.67
C LEU A 192 3.70 37.91 23.84
N GLN A 193 5.01 37.73 23.60
CA GLN A 193 6.03 37.75 24.66
C GLN A 193 6.41 39.18 25.08
N GLN A 194 6.17 40.17 24.22
CA GLN A 194 6.45 41.58 24.48
C GLN A 194 5.21 42.27 25.05
N GLU A 195 4.78 41.83 26.24
CA GLU A 195 3.61 42.40 26.91
C GLU A 195 3.85 43.86 27.35
N PRO A 196 2.99 44.83 26.97
CA PRO A 196 3.06 46.20 27.46
C PRO A 196 2.90 46.28 28.98
N ASP A 197 3.56 47.26 29.60
CA ASP A 197 3.32 47.57 31.02
C ASP A 197 1.96 48.25 31.20
N TRP A 198 0.92 47.42 31.33
CA TRP A 198 -0.46 47.85 31.52
C TRP A 198 -0.65 48.78 32.73
N THR A 199 0.18 48.65 33.75
CA THR A 199 0.06 49.44 34.99
C THR A 199 0.51 50.87 34.76
N LYS A 200 1.65 51.06 34.07
CA LYS A 200 2.10 52.40 33.66
C LYS A 200 1.17 53.00 32.61
N LEU A 201 0.79 52.22 31.60
CA LEU A 201 -0.06 52.71 30.52
C LEU A 201 -1.43 53.20 31.03
N ALA A 202 -2.05 52.49 31.97
CA ALA A 202 -3.32 52.91 32.57
C ALA A 202 -3.20 54.16 33.47
N ALA A 203 -2.00 54.48 33.98
CA ALA A 203 -1.74 55.67 34.77
C ALA A 203 -1.39 56.89 33.90
N ASP A 204 -0.61 56.68 32.84
CA ASP A 204 -0.09 57.75 31.97
C ASP A 204 -1.08 58.12 30.84
N ASP A 205 -1.78 57.16 30.24
CA ASP A 205 -2.80 57.37 29.20
C ASP A 205 -3.97 56.37 29.29
N PRO A 206 -5.04 56.72 30.05
CA PRO A 206 -6.24 55.88 30.19
C PRO A 206 -7.00 55.61 28.89
N LEU A 207 -6.87 56.45 27.85
CA LEU A 207 -7.54 56.25 26.56
C LEU A 207 -6.72 55.33 25.66
N GLY A 208 -5.41 55.56 25.57
CA GLY A 208 -4.46 54.67 24.91
C GLY A 208 -4.44 53.26 25.51
N TYR A 209 -4.63 53.13 26.83
CA TYR A 209 -4.81 51.84 27.49
C TYR A 209 -5.95 51.01 26.86
N ILE A 210 -7.13 51.59 26.66
CA ILE A 210 -8.29 50.85 26.11
C ILE A 210 -8.00 50.35 24.69
N GLN A 211 -7.39 51.20 23.85
CA GLN A 211 -7.04 50.83 22.48
C GLN A 211 -5.96 49.75 22.43
N GLN A 212 -4.87 49.93 23.17
CA GLN A 212 -3.79 48.93 23.23
C GLN A 212 -4.29 47.61 23.81
N ARG A 213 -5.13 47.64 24.85
CA ARG A 213 -5.73 46.44 25.43
C ARG A 213 -6.63 45.72 24.44
N ALA A 214 -7.51 46.43 23.74
CA ALA A 214 -8.36 45.84 22.71
C ALA A 214 -7.54 45.20 21.56
N THR A 215 -6.47 45.87 21.09
CA THR A 215 -5.59 45.28 20.07
C THR A 215 -4.80 44.07 20.57
N TRP A 216 -4.37 44.08 21.84
CA TRP A 216 -3.70 42.94 22.47
C TRP A 216 -4.63 41.75 22.62
N ASP A 217 -5.81 41.95 23.20
CA ASP A 217 -6.80 40.89 23.37
C ASP A 217 -7.22 40.32 21.99
N ALA A 218 -7.32 41.15 20.94
CA ALA A 218 -7.53 40.69 19.57
C ALA A 218 -6.35 39.86 19.00
N LYS A 219 -5.09 40.23 19.28
CA LYS A 219 -3.92 39.40 18.94
C LYS A 219 -3.94 38.06 19.68
N VAL A 220 -4.29 38.07 20.96
CA VAL A 220 -4.40 36.86 21.80
C VAL A 220 -5.47 35.92 21.25
N GLN A 221 -6.66 36.42 20.92
CA GLN A 221 -7.71 35.62 20.29
C GLN A 221 -7.26 35.04 18.94
N LYS A 222 -6.63 35.86 18.08
CA LYS A 222 -6.12 35.38 16.78
C LYS A 222 -5.02 34.33 16.93
N PHE A 223 -4.11 34.49 17.90
CA PHE A 223 -3.08 33.48 18.21
C PHE A 223 -3.72 32.16 18.66
N GLN A 224 -4.69 32.20 19.58
CA GLN A 224 -5.38 30.99 20.05
C GLN A 224 -6.10 30.26 18.91
N GLN A 225 -6.77 30.99 18.01
CA GLN A 225 -7.43 30.42 16.82
C GLN A 225 -6.44 29.72 15.88
N LEU A 226 -5.35 30.41 15.50
CA LEU A 226 -4.35 29.85 14.58
C LEU A 226 -3.60 28.66 15.19
N HIS A 227 -3.28 28.72 16.49
CA HIS A 227 -2.64 27.63 17.21
C HIS A 227 -3.57 26.41 17.36
N ALA A 228 -4.87 26.61 17.62
CA ALA A 228 -5.84 25.53 17.63
C ALA A 228 -5.99 24.85 16.25
N GLU A 229 -5.99 25.63 15.16
CA GLU A 229 -6.00 25.09 13.79
C GLU A 229 -4.72 24.30 13.48
N GLN A 230 -3.54 24.83 13.84
CA GLN A 230 -2.25 24.13 13.70
C GLN A 230 -2.23 22.79 14.46
N GLN A 231 -2.73 22.78 15.70
CA GLN A 231 -2.87 21.55 16.49
C GLN A 231 -3.84 20.56 15.84
N ARG A 232 -4.99 21.02 15.33
CA ARG A 232 -5.96 20.18 14.62
C ARG A 232 -5.35 19.53 13.38
N GLN A 233 -4.66 20.30 12.55
CA GLN A 233 -3.99 19.81 11.34
C GLN A 233 -2.87 18.82 11.67
N THR A 234 -2.12 19.06 12.74
CA THR A 234 -1.07 18.15 13.22
C THR A 234 -1.66 16.83 13.70
N ALA A 235 -2.76 16.87 14.47
CA ALA A 235 -3.46 15.68 14.92
C ALA A 235 -4.07 14.86 13.77
N GLN A 236 -4.66 15.53 12.77
CA GLN A 236 -5.18 14.91 11.55
C GLN A 236 -4.06 14.20 10.78
N GLN A 237 -2.93 14.87 10.51
CA GLN A 237 -1.78 14.27 9.82
C GLN A 237 -1.17 13.08 10.58
N GLN A 238 -1.17 13.10 11.92
CA GLN A 238 -0.71 11.95 12.73
C GLN A 238 -1.70 10.78 12.68
N ALA A 239 -3.00 11.05 12.67
CA ALA A 239 -4.03 10.03 12.51
C ALA A 239 -3.94 9.36 11.12
N GLU A 240 -3.86 10.15 10.05
CA GLU A 240 -3.72 9.68 8.67
C GLU A 240 -2.45 8.82 8.48
N GLN A 241 -1.29 9.28 8.98
CA GLN A 241 -0.05 8.48 8.93
C GLN A 241 -0.21 7.16 9.71
N THR A 242 -0.87 7.19 10.86
CA THR A 242 -1.13 5.99 11.66
C THR A 242 -2.04 5.01 10.92
N GLU A 243 -3.06 5.50 10.19
CA GLU A 243 -3.94 4.68 9.36
C GLU A 243 -3.23 4.11 8.13
N GLN A 244 -2.41 4.91 7.44
CA GLN A 244 -1.59 4.44 6.32
C GLN A 244 -0.61 3.33 6.77
N VAL A 245 0.06 3.50 7.93
CA VAL A 245 0.93 2.46 8.49
C VAL A 245 0.13 1.22 8.87
N LYS A 246 -1.04 1.34 9.50
CA LYS A 246 -1.92 0.19 9.80
C LYS A 246 -2.35 -0.56 8.54
N ALA A 247 -2.76 0.15 7.48
CA ALA A 247 -3.17 -0.42 6.21
C ALA A 247 -2.00 -1.14 5.52
N TYR A 248 -0.81 -0.53 5.51
CA TYR A 248 0.42 -1.15 5.01
C TYR A 248 0.77 -2.43 5.79
N VAL A 249 0.75 -2.39 7.12
CA VAL A 249 1.01 -3.56 7.98
C VAL A 249 0.00 -4.68 7.72
N ALA A 250 -1.28 -4.36 7.50
CA ALA A 250 -2.31 -5.34 7.17
C ALA A 250 -2.05 -6.01 5.80
N ASP A 251 -1.75 -5.24 4.76
CA ASP A 251 -1.36 -5.72 3.42
C ASP A 251 -0.11 -6.62 3.47
N GLN A 252 0.93 -6.18 4.18
CA GLN A 252 2.16 -6.97 4.35
C GLN A 252 1.89 -8.26 5.14
N SER A 253 1.04 -8.22 6.18
CA SER A 253 0.63 -9.40 6.94
C SER A 253 -0.11 -10.43 6.06
N GLN A 254 -1.02 -9.97 5.19
CA GLN A 254 -1.69 -10.83 4.21
C GLN A 254 -0.68 -11.49 3.26
N LYS A 255 0.23 -10.69 2.66
CA LYS A 255 1.30 -11.19 1.77
C LYS A 255 2.25 -12.17 2.46
N LEU A 256 2.52 -11.99 3.76
CA LEU A 256 3.32 -12.92 4.56
C LEU A 256 2.61 -14.27 4.75
N LEU A 257 1.30 -14.24 5.01
CA LEU A 257 0.46 -15.44 5.14
C LEU A 257 0.25 -16.15 3.80
N ASP A 258 0.22 -15.43 2.68
CA ASP A 258 0.20 -16.01 1.33
C ASP A 258 1.54 -16.68 0.99
N ALA A 259 2.67 -16.06 1.36
CA ALA A 259 4.00 -16.62 1.20
C ALA A 259 4.31 -17.80 2.13
N ILE A 260 3.61 -17.90 3.27
CA ILE A 260 3.74 -19.00 4.25
C ILE A 260 2.35 -19.57 4.60
N PRO A 261 1.75 -20.41 3.72
CA PRO A 261 0.42 -20.98 3.95
C PRO A 261 0.32 -21.83 5.24
N GLU A 262 1.44 -22.39 5.69
CA GLU A 262 1.55 -23.15 6.95
C GLU A 262 1.09 -22.32 8.16
N TRP A 263 1.32 -21.00 8.16
CA TRP A 263 0.91 -20.10 9.24
C TRP A 263 -0.60 -19.80 9.23
N LYS A 264 -1.27 -19.91 8.08
CA LYS A 264 -2.74 -19.85 8.00
C LYS A 264 -3.38 -21.10 8.60
N ALA A 265 -2.75 -22.26 8.40
CA ALA A 265 -3.24 -23.55 8.88
C ALA A 265 -2.97 -23.79 10.37
N ASP A 266 -1.85 -23.28 10.91
CA ASP A 266 -1.46 -23.50 12.30
C ASP A 266 -0.96 -22.21 12.99
N PRO A 267 -1.85 -21.47 13.67
CA PRO A 267 -1.49 -20.27 14.42
C PRO A 267 -0.52 -20.52 15.58
N THR A 268 -0.41 -21.75 16.08
CA THR A 268 0.51 -22.11 17.17
C THR A 268 1.94 -22.22 16.64
N LYS A 269 2.13 -22.88 15.49
CA LYS A 269 3.40 -22.87 14.76
C LYS A 269 3.81 -21.47 14.33
N ALA A 270 2.87 -20.66 13.83
CA ALA A 270 3.15 -19.28 13.46
C ALA A 270 3.75 -18.48 14.63
N LYS A 271 3.15 -18.57 15.84
CA LYS A 271 3.70 -17.91 17.05
C LYS A 271 5.07 -18.46 17.46
N ALA A 272 5.28 -19.77 17.37
CA ALA A 272 6.57 -20.38 17.69
C ALA A 272 7.66 -19.91 16.74
N GLU A 273 7.44 -19.99 15.43
CA GLU A 273 8.41 -19.54 14.42
C GLU A 273 8.65 -18.03 14.49
N GLN A 274 7.63 -17.20 14.78
CA GLN A 274 7.81 -15.76 15.00
C GLN A 274 8.74 -15.46 16.18
N ALA A 275 8.63 -16.19 17.29
CA ALA A 275 9.53 -16.05 18.43
C ALA A 275 10.97 -16.47 18.09
N GLU A 276 11.14 -17.51 17.27
CA GLU A 276 12.44 -17.97 16.79
C GLU A 276 13.09 -17.00 15.80
N ILE A 277 12.31 -16.46 14.87
CA ILE A 277 12.73 -15.39 13.94
C ILE A 277 13.19 -14.16 14.73
N ARG A 278 12.43 -13.76 15.75
CA ARG A 278 12.84 -12.66 16.65
C ARG A 278 14.17 -12.95 17.33
N SER A 279 14.35 -14.13 17.92
CA SER A 279 15.62 -14.53 18.55
C SER A 279 16.78 -14.60 17.55
N PHE A 280 16.52 -15.02 16.30
CA PHE A 280 17.51 -15.04 15.23
C PHE A 280 17.94 -13.61 14.83
N LEU A 281 16.99 -12.69 14.68
CA LEU A 281 17.28 -11.28 14.37
C LEU A 281 18.04 -10.60 15.52
N GLU A 282 17.65 -10.83 16.77
CA GLU A 282 18.38 -10.32 17.96
C GLU A 282 19.83 -10.85 18.00
N LYS A 283 20.06 -12.14 17.70
CA LYS A 283 21.41 -12.73 17.57
C LYS A 283 22.19 -12.19 16.38
N SER A 284 21.50 -11.74 15.33
CA SER A 284 22.11 -11.14 14.13
C SER A 284 22.47 -9.67 14.32
N GLY A 285 22.19 -9.10 15.50
CA GLY A 285 22.55 -7.71 15.86
C GLY A 285 21.42 -6.69 15.75
N PHE A 286 20.20 -7.10 15.37
CA PHE A 286 19.05 -6.18 15.33
C PHE A 286 18.52 -5.88 16.75
N SER A 287 18.23 -4.61 17.02
CA SER A 287 17.56 -4.18 18.24
C SER A 287 16.08 -4.57 18.25
N LYS A 288 15.48 -4.61 19.44
CA LYS A 288 14.04 -4.88 19.62
C LYS A 288 13.14 -3.84 18.95
N GLU A 289 13.63 -2.62 18.80
CA GLU A 289 12.94 -1.50 18.17
C GLU A 289 12.95 -1.59 16.64
N GLU A 290 14.07 -1.98 16.04
CA GLU A 290 14.17 -2.27 14.61
C GLU A 290 13.27 -3.45 14.23
N ILE A 291 13.29 -4.52 15.03
CA ILE A 291 12.39 -5.68 14.82
C ILE A 291 10.91 -5.26 14.96
N GLY A 292 10.60 -4.33 15.87
CA GLY A 292 9.23 -3.79 16.04
C GLY A 292 8.76 -2.89 14.90
N LYS A 293 9.68 -2.31 14.12
CA LYS A 293 9.42 -1.48 12.94
C LYS A 293 9.51 -2.26 11.62
N LEU A 294 9.78 -3.57 11.68
CA LEU A 294 10.00 -4.42 10.53
C LEU A 294 8.67 -4.92 9.92
N TYR A 295 8.02 -4.05 9.15
CA TYR A 295 6.70 -4.33 8.57
C TYR A 295 6.75 -5.12 7.24
N ASP A 296 7.90 -5.19 6.57
CA ASP A 296 8.03 -5.81 5.24
C ASP A 296 8.02 -7.35 5.31
N HIS A 297 7.01 -7.96 4.67
CA HIS A 297 6.86 -9.41 4.62
C HIS A 297 8.07 -10.14 4.01
N ARG A 298 8.78 -9.52 3.06
CA ARG A 298 9.95 -10.10 2.38
C ARG A 298 11.07 -10.37 3.38
N ILE A 299 11.28 -9.46 4.33
CA ILE A 299 12.30 -9.60 5.35
C ILE A 299 11.89 -10.68 6.35
N GLY A 300 10.61 -10.77 6.71
CA GLY A 300 10.07 -11.90 7.48
C GLY A 300 10.31 -13.27 6.83
N VAL A 301 10.04 -13.40 5.53
CA VAL A 301 10.30 -14.63 4.76
C VAL A 301 11.80 -14.95 4.68
N MET A 302 12.67 -13.96 4.47
CA MET A 302 14.12 -14.16 4.46
C MET A 302 14.64 -14.58 5.84
N ALA A 303 14.20 -13.92 6.91
CA ALA A 303 14.60 -14.24 8.28
C ALA A 303 14.13 -15.64 8.71
N ARG A 304 12.92 -16.08 8.28
CA ARG A 304 12.46 -17.47 8.44
C ARG A 304 13.44 -18.45 7.77
N LYS A 305 13.78 -18.21 6.50
CA LYS A 305 14.69 -19.09 5.74
C LYS A 305 16.07 -19.16 6.37
N ALA A 306 16.61 -18.02 6.82
CA ALA A 306 17.90 -17.96 7.51
C ALA A 306 17.87 -18.70 8.85
N ALA A 307 16.85 -18.49 9.69
CA ALA A 307 16.69 -19.19 10.96
C ALA A 307 16.55 -20.72 10.80
N LEU A 308 15.81 -21.18 9.77
CA LEU A 308 15.70 -22.59 9.43
C LEU A 308 17.02 -23.18 8.89
N TYR A 309 17.77 -22.41 8.10
CA TYR A 309 19.09 -22.81 7.62
C TYR A 309 20.10 -22.97 8.76
N ASP A 310 20.15 -22.01 9.69
CA ASP A 310 21.03 -22.07 10.87
C ASP A 310 20.68 -23.24 11.78
N LYS A 311 19.38 -23.51 11.98
CA LYS A 311 18.91 -24.73 12.67
C LYS A 311 19.36 -26.00 11.97
N ALA A 312 19.26 -26.08 10.64
CA ALA A 312 19.70 -27.24 9.88
C ALA A 312 21.23 -27.42 9.98
N GLN A 313 22.00 -26.35 9.86
CA GLN A 313 23.46 -26.35 10.03
C GLN A 313 23.88 -26.74 11.46
N ALA A 314 23.20 -26.24 12.48
CA ALA A 314 23.41 -26.66 13.86
C ALA A 314 23.08 -28.15 14.05
N GLY A 315 21.98 -28.64 13.48
CA GLY A 315 21.62 -30.06 13.49
C GLY A 315 22.63 -30.97 12.78
N LEU A 316 23.21 -30.52 11.66
CA LEU A 316 24.28 -31.23 10.95
C LEU A 316 25.57 -31.30 11.78
N LYS A 317 25.94 -30.21 12.48
CA LYS A 317 27.11 -30.17 13.38
C LYS A 317 26.89 -30.92 14.70
N ALA A 318 25.66 -30.96 15.20
CA ALA A 318 25.28 -31.62 16.45
C ALA A 318 25.02 -33.12 16.28
N LYS A 319 24.76 -33.61 15.06
CA LYS A 319 24.77 -35.04 14.76
C LYS A 319 26.20 -35.55 14.97
N PRO A 320 26.46 -36.45 15.94
CA PRO A 320 27.80 -36.96 16.12
C PRO A 320 28.26 -37.60 14.82
N ALA A 321 29.48 -37.28 14.38
CA ALA A 321 30.18 -38.12 13.41
C ALA A 321 30.10 -39.54 13.97
N ALA A 322 29.46 -40.46 13.23
CA ALA A 322 29.17 -41.79 13.74
C ALA A 322 30.47 -42.38 14.27
N ALA A 323 30.52 -42.64 15.59
CA ALA A 323 31.77 -42.98 16.26
C ALA A 323 32.43 -44.10 15.48
N PRO A 324 33.71 -43.95 15.06
CA PRO A 324 34.34 -44.89 14.15
C PRO A 324 34.16 -46.28 14.73
N ALA A 325 33.47 -47.15 13.98
CA ALA A 325 33.07 -48.45 14.47
C ALA A 325 34.32 -49.13 15.04
N LYS A 326 34.28 -49.43 16.35
CA LYS A 326 35.46 -49.94 17.08
C LYS A 326 36.07 -51.04 16.22
N PRO A 327 37.35 -50.94 15.81
CA PRO A 327 37.93 -51.91 14.91
C PRO A 327 37.82 -53.28 15.57
N VAL A 328 36.97 -54.14 14.99
CA VAL A 328 36.78 -55.49 15.47
C VAL A 328 38.08 -56.21 15.15
N THR A 329 38.90 -56.48 16.17
CA THR A 329 40.17 -57.20 16.00
C THR A 329 39.87 -58.57 15.41
N PRO A 330 40.25 -58.86 14.16
CA PRO A 330 40.01 -60.17 13.58
C PRO A 330 40.99 -61.15 14.21
N GLY A 331 40.53 -62.05 15.08
CA GLY A 331 41.41 -63.08 15.67
C GLY A 331 41.00 -63.66 17.02
N ALA A 332 40.10 -63.03 17.78
CA ALA A 332 39.54 -63.66 18.99
C ALA A 332 38.36 -64.56 18.59
N ALA A 333 38.59 -65.87 18.46
CA ALA A 333 37.50 -66.82 18.38
C ALA A 333 36.66 -66.73 19.67
N PRO A 334 35.34 -66.48 19.60
CA PRO A 334 34.53 -66.34 20.81
C PRO A 334 34.59 -67.63 21.60
N THR A 335 34.76 -67.53 22.93
CA THR A 335 34.72 -68.72 23.78
C THR A 335 33.36 -69.41 23.62
N LYS A 336 33.30 -70.72 23.86
CA LYS A 336 32.06 -71.51 23.67
C LYS A 336 30.88 -70.99 24.52
N GLY A 337 31.15 -70.25 25.61
CA GLY A 337 30.16 -69.54 26.39
C GLY A 337 29.66 -68.24 25.74
N GLU A 338 30.56 -67.42 25.20
CA GLU A 338 30.21 -66.16 24.51
C GLU A 338 29.44 -66.41 23.21
N ALA A 339 29.81 -67.43 22.45
CA ALA A 339 29.08 -67.84 21.25
C ALA A 339 27.61 -68.20 21.56
N LYS A 340 27.38 -68.99 22.61
CA LYS A 340 26.03 -69.33 23.11
C LYS A 340 25.28 -68.10 23.63
N ALA A 341 25.95 -67.20 24.36
CA ALA A 341 25.34 -65.98 24.85
C ALA A 341 24.86 -65.08 23.69
N GLY A 342 25.66 -64.96 22.62
CA GLY A 342 25.28 -64.25 21.39
C GLY A 342 24.09 -64.91 20.67
N GLU A 343 24.07 -66.24 20.56
CA GLU A 343 22.95 -66.99 19.97
C GLU A 343 21.64 -66.78 20.75
N ILE A 344 21.68 -66.88 22.08
CA ILE A 344 20.53 -66.63 22.97
C ILE A 344 20.02 -65.18 22.80
N GLN A 345 20.92 -64.19 22.69
CA GLN A 345 20.55 -62.79 22.44
C GLN A 345 19.89 -62.59 21.07
N GLN A 346 20.39 -63.22 20.01
CA GLN A 346 19.78 -63.14 18.68
C GLN A 346 18.40 -63.79 18.64
N ILE A 347 18.22 -64.96 19.28
CA ILE A 347 16.92 -65.63 19.35
C ILE A 347 15.94 -64.78 20.18
N SER A 348 16.36 -64.19 21.31
CA SER A 348 15.48 -63.30 22.08
C SER A 348 15.11 -62.02 21.33
N ALA A 349 16.03 -61.46 20.54
CA ALA A 349 15.79 -60.27 19.71
C ALA A 349 14.96 -60.55 18.45
N ARG A 350 14.86 -61.82 18.02
CA ARG A 350 13.88 -62.28 17.03
C ARG A 350 12.52 -62.44 17.69
N LEU A 351 12.43 -63.18 18.79
CA LEU A 351 11.20 -63.39 19.55
C LEU A 351 10.51 -62.08 19.94
N SER A 352 11.25 -61.03 20.35
CA SER A 352 10.66 -59.73 20.68
C SER A 352 10.11 -58.95 19.47
N LYS A 353 10.47 -59.34 18.24
CA LYS A 353 9.98 -58.76 16.98
C LYS A 353 8.90 -59.60 16.32
N THR A 354 8.99 -60.93 16.42
CA THR A 354 8.12 -61.88 15.71
C THR A 354 7.04 -62.48 16.60
N GLY A 355 7.25 -62.55 17.92
CA GLY A 355 6.32 -63.09 18.91
C GLY A 355 6.00 -64.59 18.78
N THR A 356 6.71 -65.36 17.92
CA THR A 356 6.28 -66.72 17.59
C THR A 356 6.58 -67.75 18.68
N ILE A 357 5.70 -68.75 18.82
CA ILE A 357 5.90 -69.89 19.72
C ILE A 357 7.16 -70.69 19.31
N GLY A 358 7.49 -70.73 18.02
CA GLY A 358 8.71 -71.38 17.51
C GLY A 358 9.98 -70.71 18.04
N ASP A 359 10.07 -69.38 17.98
CA ASP A 359 11.20 -68.61 18.51
C ASP A 359 11.30 -68.74 20.05
N TYR A 360 10.17 -68.84 20.76
CA TYR A 360 10.16 -69.09 22.20
C TYR A 360 10.70 -70.49 22.55
N LEU A 361 10.30 -71.52 21.83
CA LEU A 361 10.82 -72.88 22.03
C LEU A 361 12.31 -72.99 21.66
N ALA A 362 12.75 -72.27 20.62
CA ALA A 362 14.17 -72.14 20.28
C ALA A 362 14.96 -71.50 21.44
N LEU A 363 14.45 -70.41 22.03
CA LEU A 363 15.07 -69.74 23.17
C LEU A 363 15.19 -70.66 24.40
N GLN A 364 14.14 -71.45 24.68
CA GLN A 364 14.14 -72.39 25.81
C GLN A 364 15.10 -73.57 25.60
N ARG A 365 15.30 -74.02 24.36
CA ARG A 365 16.32 -75.04 24.03
C ARG A 365 17.73 -74.46 24.15
N ALA A 366 17.98 -73.28 23.58
CA ALA A 366 19.28 -72.62 23.63
C ALA A 366 19.74 -72.31 25.08
N LYS A 367 18.80 -72.02 25.99
CA LYS A 367 19.08 -71.81 27.43
C LYS A 367 19.37 -73.09 28.24
N ARG A 368 19.07 -74.28 27.70
CA ARG A 368 19.24 -75.58 28.39
C ARG A 368 20.41 -76.42 27.87
N ALA A 369 21.03 -76.01 26.75
CA ALA A 369 22.09 -76.72 26.06
C ALA A 369 23.49 -76.16 26.37
#